data_AF-A0AA39QVC7-F1
#
_entry.id   AF-A0AA39QVC7-F1
#
_cell.length_a   1.000
_cell.length_b   1.000
_cell.length_c   1.000
_cell.angle_alpha   90.00
_cell.angle_beta   90.00
_cell.angle_gamma   90.00
#
_symmetry.space_group_name_H-M   'P 1'
#
loop_
_entity.id
_entity.type
_entity.pdbx_description
1 polymer ?
#
loop_
_entity_poly.entity_id
_entity_poly.type
_entity_poly.pdbx_seq_one_letter_code
_entity_poly.pdbx_strand_id
1 'polypeptide(L)'
;MKSLFHRSKPSSSIYTTPTTMPTNPSTKPSQEPVLKSDPPLVGHWDSAHTTIGAGVAIFHLASSRVVLCYHTLHDYWFLPKGRRDANEDTGAGAEREGFEESGYRNRLLPLPIPTRQPTAHHPSSSSALTPFVTEPVWTQLAPISRSSQYILFWYIAETVPPDVEASLSKAETEQGGAYQYPPKFDTDMKLKERIEIESGGYEPVRHENTGVDEEEALYESYLLPVEEAMKRLGDGLSRDVVSKGWEAIKLRRQMEEQT
;
A
#
# COMPACT_ATOMS: atom_id res chain seq x y z
N MET A 1 51.23 -41.89 -57.79
CA MET A 1 50.99 -40.65 -58.56
C MET A 1 51.20 -39.48 -57.60
N LYS A 2 52.39 -38.85 -57.61
CA LYS A 2 52.67 -37.50 -58.17
C LYS A 2 51.69 -36.47 -57.57
N SER A 3 52.07 -35.47 -56.78
CA SER A 3 53.16 -34.51 -56.99
C SER A 3 53.54 -33.78 -55.69
N LEU A 4 54.84 -33.51 -55.54
CA LEU A 4 55.43 -32.49 -54.67
C LEU A 4 55.02 -31.08 -55.12
N PHE A 5 55.03 -30.10 -54.21
CA PHE A 5 55.70 -28.80 -54.40
C PHE A 5 56.14 -28.21 -53.05
N HIS A 6 57.41 -27.83 -52.99
CA HIS A 6 58.10 -27.09 -51.93
C HIS A 6 57.68 -25.60 -51.89
N ARG A 7 57.80 -24.92 -50.73
CA ARG A 7 58.94 -24.01 -50.40
C ARG A 7 58.72 -23.14 -49.12
N SER A 8 59.80 -23.09 -48.34
CA SER A 8 60.42 -22.00 -47.54
C SER A 8 59.64 -21.18 -46.49
N LYS A 9 60.25 -21.10 -45.29
CA LYS A 9 60.01 -20.12 -44.21
C LYS A 9 60.30 -18.67 -44.64
N PRO A 10 59.75 -17.67 -43.92
CA PRO A 10 60.65 -16.77 -43.19
C PRO A 10 60.19 -16.34 -41.77
N SER A 11 61.24 -15.91 -41.05
CA SER A 11 61.44 -15.14 -39.82
C SER A 11 60.34 -14.23 -39.24
N SER A 12 60.27 -14.27 -37.90
CA SER A 12 60.12 -13.18 -36.91
C SER A 12 59.14 -12.01 -37.14
N SER A 13 58.18 -11.85 -36.22
CA SER A 13 57.88 -10.55 -35.62
C SER A 13 57.16 -10.73 -34.28
N ILE A 14 57.73 -10.12 -33.24
CA ILE A 14 57.20 -10.06 -31.88
C ILE A 14 56.23 -8.88 -31.86
N TYR A 15 54.94 -9.13 -31.72
CA TYR A 15 53.97 -8.11 -31.35
C TYR A 15 53.24 -8.55 -30.08
N THR A 16 53.64 -7.93 -28.97
CA THR A 16 52.96 -7.98 -27.69
C THR A 16 51.59 -7.29 -27.83
N THR A 17 50.51 -8.05 -27.70
CA THR A 17 49.16 -7.48 -27.56
C THR A 17 48.98 -6.89 -26.16
N PRO A 18 48.38 -5.70 -26.01
CA PRO A 18 48.12 -5.13 -24.70
C PRO A 18 47.08 -5.97 -23.96
N THR A 19 47.42 -6.41 -22.75
CA THR A 19 46.50 -7.06 -21.81
C THR A 19 45.36 -6.09 -21.48
N THR A 20 44.15 -6.44 -21.91
CA THR A 20 42.93 -5.72 -21.55
C THR A 20 42.64 -5.98 -20.08
N MET A 21 42.62 -4.91 -19.28
CA MET A 21 42.23 -4.97 -17.86
C MET A 21 40.79 -5.48 -17.75
N PRO A 22 40.49 -6.37 -16.80
CA PRO A 22 39.12 -6.85 -16.60
C PRO A 22 38.24 -5.68 -16.14
N THR A 23 37.22 -5.38 -16.94
CA THR A 23 36.15 -4.46 -16.55
C THR A 23 35.30 -5.10 -15.46
N ASN A 24 35.13 -4.37 -14.36
CA ASN A 24 34.21 -4.74 -13.28
C ASN A 24 32.81 -5.03 -13.86
N PRO A 25 32.15 -6.14 -13.49
CA PRO A 25 30.77 -6.36 -13.90
C PRO A 25 29.91 -5.29 -13.26
N SER A 26 29.37 -4.41 -14.10
CA SER A 26 28.29 -3.49 -13.75
C SER A 26 27.14 -4.31 -13.19
N THR A 27 26.94 -4.25 -11.87
CA THR A 27 25.73 -4.71 -11.20
C THR A 27 24.57 -3.91 -11.79
N LYS A 28 23.82 -4.52 -12.71
CA LYS A 28 22.51 -4.01 -13.10
C LYS A 28 21.71 -3.79 -11.81
N PRO A 29 21.08 -2.63 -11.61
CA PRO A 29 20.12 -2.49 -10.53
C PRO A 29 19.08 -3.61 -10.71
N SER A 30 18.88 -4.39 -9.66
CA SER A 30 17.81 -5.38 -9.60
C SER A 30 16.51 -4.66 -9.92
N GLN A 31 15.95 -4.91 -11.11
CA GLN A 31 14.62 -4.42 -11.42
C GLN A 31 13.69 -5.10 -10.42
N GLU A 32 13.08 -4.30 -9.54
CA GLU A 32 12.03 -4.81 -8.67
C GLU A 32 10.96 -5.49 -9.54
N PRO A 33 10.44 -6.64 -9.11
CA PRO A 33 9.45 -7.37 -9.88
C PRO A 33 8.25 -6.45 -10.15
N VAL A 34 7.94 -6.26 -11.43
CA VAL A 34 6.76 -5.51 -11.84
C VAL A 34 5.52 -6.26 -11.32
N LEU A 35 4.74 -5.59 -10.47
CA LEU A 35 3.46 -6.10 -9.97
C LEU A 35 2.55 -6.44 -11.16
N LYS A 36 2.12 -7.69 -11.26
CA LYS A 36 1.31 -8.17 -12.38
C LYS A 36 -0.17 -8.11 -12.03
N SER A 37 -0.94 -7.38 -12.83
CA SER A 37 -2.40 -7.49 -12.82
C SER A 37 -2.85 -8.70 -13.63
N ASP A 38 -3.98 -9.28 -13.21
CA ASP A 38 -4.70 -10.26 -14.02
C ASP A 38 -5.22 -9.64 -15.33
N PRO A 39 -5.43 -10.45 -16.39
CA PRO A 39 -6.06 -9.97 -17.61
C PRO A 39 -7.49 -9.47 -17.31
N PRO A 40 -8.01 -8.50 -18.09
CA PRO A 40 -9.39 -8.05 -17.95
C PRO A 40 -10.38 -9.22 -18.03
N LEU A 41 -11.38 -9.19 -17.15
CA LEU A 41 -12.43 -10.20 -17.05
C LEU A 41 -13.80 -9.55 -17.26
N VAL A 42 -14.71 -10.27 -17.92
CA VAL A 42 -16.15 -9.95 -17.93
C VAL A 42 -16.85 -10.99 -17.07
N GLY A 43 -17.52 -10.54 -16.01
CA GLY A 43 -18.35 -11.35 -15.13
C GLY A 43 -19.57 -10.56 -14.69
N HIS A 44 -20.66 -11.26 -14.44
CA HIS A 44 -21.93 -10.68 -14.04
C HIS A 44 -22.43 -11.38 -12.79
N TRP A 45 -22.78 -10.60 -11.78
CA TRP A 45 -23.32 -11.09 -10.53
C TRP A 45 -24.51 -10.23 -10.14
N ASP A 46 -25.59 -10.87 -9.71
CA ASP A 46 -26.71 -10.18 -9.09
C ASP A 46 -26.27 -9.54 -7.75
N SER A 47 -26.96 -8.50 -7.30
CA SER A 47 -26.68 -7.86 -6.01
C SER A 47 -26.73 -8.84 -4.82
N ALA A 48 -27.60 -9.86 -4.86
CA ALA A 48 -27.67 -10.92 -3.85
C ALA A 48 -26.47 -11.90 -3.90
N HIS A 49 -25.64 -11.79 -4.94
CA HIS A 49 -24.48 -12.62 -5.17
C HIS A 49 -23.18 -11.82 -5.26
N THR A 50 -23.22 -10.53 -4.92
CA THR A 50 -22.05 -9.64 -4.93
C THR A 50 -21.84 -9.07 -3.54
N THR A 51 -20.69 -9.33 -2.96
CA THR A 51 -20.20 -8.63 -1.76
C THR A 51 -19.20 -7.58 -2.19
N ILE A 52 -19.29 -6.39 -1.61
CA ILE A 52 -18.31 -5.32 -1.80
C ILE A 52 -17.64 -5.07 -0.46
N GLY A 53 -16.32 -5.01 -0.47
CA GLY A 53 -15.52 -4.77 0.73
C GLY A 53 -14.43 -3.77 0.48
N ALA A 54 -13.80 -3.38 1.57
CA ALA A 54 -12.67 -2.49 1.55
C ALA A 54 -11.60 -2.99 2.53
N GLY A 55 -10.34 -2.83 2.14
CA GLY A 55 -9.18 -3.11 2.96
C GLY A 55 -8.22 -1.94 2.93
N VAL A 56 -7.35 -1.85 3.94
CA VAL A 56 -6.49 -0.67 4.11
C VAL A 56 -5.11 -1.04 4.64
N ALA A 57 -4.07 -0.41 4.09
CA ALA A 57 -2.75 -0.37 4.71
C ALA A 57 -2.58 0.96 5.46
N ILE A 58 -2.51 0.87 6.79
CA ILE A 58 -2.46 2.04 7.69
C ILE A 58 -1.01 2.31 8.07
N PHE A 59 -0.45 3.42 7.60
CA PHE A 59 0.93 3.81 7.86
C PHE A 59 1.03 4.81 9.01
N HIS A 60 1.95 4.60 9.93
CA HIS A 60 2.42 5.65 10.81
C HIS A 60 3.63 6.33 10.15
N LEU A 61 3.39 7.50 9.57
CA LEU A 61 4.34 8.19 8.68
C LEU A 61 5.66 8.55 9.40
N ALA A 62 5.58 9.08 10.62
CA ALA A 62 6.74 9.57 11.34
C ALA A 62 7.77 8.46 11.65
N SER A 63 7.28 7.26 11.94
CA SER A 63 8.14 6.11 12.29
C SER A 63 8.35 5.10 11.16
N SER A 64 7.78 5.35 9.96
CA SER A 64 7.86 4.42 8.82
C SER A 64 7.41 2.99 9.19
N ARG A 65 6.26 2.92 9.88
CA ARG A 65 5.62 1.67 10.29
C ARG A 65 4.26 1.51 9.62
N VAL A 66 3.78 0.28 9.53
CA VAL A 66 2.47 -0.07 8.98
C VAL A 66 1.78 -1.07 9.91
N VAL A 67 0.46 -0.93 10.04
CA VAL A 67 -0.37 -1.83 10.84
C VAL A 67 -0.57 -3.14 10.08
N LEU A 68 -0.32 -4.26 10.75
CA LEU A 68 -0.77 -5.59 10.33
C LEU A 68 -1.66 -6.22 11.41
N CYS A 69 -2.61 -7.03 10.96
CA CYS A 69 -3.34 -7.96 11.82
C CYS A 69 -2.74 -9.37 11.69
N TYR A 70 -2.87 -10.15 12.76
CA TYR A 70 -2.42 -11.53 12.87
C TYR A 70 -3.55 -12.38 13.40
N HIS A 71 -3.93 -13.39 12.64
CA HIS A 71 -4.96 -14.33 13.05
C HIS A 71 -4.33 -15.41 13.93
N THR A 72 -4.59 -15.37 15.24
CA THR A 72 -3.91 -16.24 16.22
C THR A 72 -4.23 -17.73 16.06
N LEU A 73 -5.47 -18.08 15.68
CA LEU A 73 -5.88 -19.46 15.45
C LEU A 73 -5.34 -20.06 14.14
N HIS A 74 -5.32 -19.25 13.06
CA HIS A 74 -4.95 -19.72 11.72
C HIS A 74 -3.51 -19.37 11.31
N ASP A 75 -2.77 -18.69 12.19
CA ASP A 75 -1.35 -18.39 12.07
C ASP A 75 -0.98 -17.71 10.73
N TYR A 76 -1.65 -16.60 10.43
CA TYR A 76 -1.31 -15.79 9.26
C TYR A 76 -1.44 -14.29 9.49
N TRP A 77 -0.63 -13.53 8.76
CA TRP A 77 -0.61 -12.08 8.76
C TRP A 77 -1.44 -11.52 7.62
N PHE A 78 -2.17 -10.44 7.86
CA PHE A 78 -3.01 -9.79 6.87
C PHE A 78 -3.14 -8.28 7.14
N LEU A 79 -3.66 -7.58 6.14
CA LEU A 79 -4.08 -6.18 6.28
C LEU A 79 -5.55 -6.12 6.69
N PRO A 80 -5.97 -5.18 7.55
CA PRO A 80 -7.35 -5.08 7.98
C PRO A 80 -8.28 -4.80 6.78
N LYS A 81 -9.39 -5.52 6.72
CA LYS A 81 -10.36 -5.50 5.61
C LYS A 81 -11.66 -6.22 5.95
N GLY A 82 -12.79 -5.62 5.61
CA GLY A 82 -14.09 -6.26 5.74
C GLY A 82 -15.11 -5.79 4.72
N ARG A 83 -16.38 -5.92 5.07
CA ARG A 83 -17.50 -5.66 4.15
C ARG A 83 -17.94 -4.22 4.33
N ARG A 84 -18.12 -3.50 3.22
CA ARG A 84 -18.73 -2.18 3.34
C ARG A 84 -20.19 -2.32 3.80
N ASP A 85 -20.66 -1.35 4.55
CA ASP A 85 -22.05 -1.23 4.94
C ASP A 85 -22.93 -0.78 3.77
N ALA A 86 -24.23 -1.07 3.88
CA ALA A 86 -25.21 -0.60 2.91
C ALA A 86 -25.24 0.94 2.90
N ASN A 87 -25.08 1.53 1.71
CA ASN A 87 -24.99 2.98 1.49
C ASN A 87 -23.70 3.64 1.99
N GLU A 88 -22.70 2.87 2.41
CA GLU A 88 -21.37 3.36 2.78
C GLU A 88 -20.48 3.57 1.54
N ASP A 89 -19.71 4.64 1.53
CA ASP A 89 -18.64 4.83 0.54
C ASP A 89 -17.52 3.80 0.78
N THR A 90 -16.92 3.24 -0.28
CA THR A 90 -15.89 2.20 -0.11
C THR A 90 -14.63 2.71 0.58
N GLY A 91 -14.29 3.99 0.43
CA GLY A 91 -13.18 4.60 1.14
C GLY A 91 -13.47 4.76 2.64
N ALA A 92 -14.68 5.22 2.96
CA ALA A 92 -15.16 5.30 4.35
C ALA A 92 -15.20 3.91 5.02
N GLY A 93 -15.69 2.90 4.29
CA GLY A 93 -15.66 1.51 4.76
C GLY A 93 -14.25 1.01 5.01
N ALA A 94 -13.26 1.40 4.19
CA ALA A 94 -11.86 1.05 4.45
C ALA A 94 -11.34 1.61 5.78
N GLU A 95 -11.73 2.85 6.11
CA GLU A 95 -11.33 3.49 7.37
C GLU A 95 -11.98 2.79 8.58
N ARG A 96 -13.30 2.53 8.51
CA ARG A 96 -14.05 1.82 9.55
C ARG A 96 -13.50 0.41 9.77
N GLU A 97 -13.41 -0.40 8.71
CA GLU A 97 -12.87 -1.77 8.77
C GLU A 97 -11.41 -1.79 9.26
N GLY A 98 -10.63 -0.78 8.86
CA GLY A 98 -9.28 -0.56 9.37
C GLY A 98 -9.26 -0.39 10.89
N PHE A 99 -10.20 0.35 11.46
CA PHE A 99 -10.32 0.55 12.90
C PHE A 99 -10.88 -0.68 13.61
N GLU A 100 -11.96 -1.29 13.10
CA GLU A 100 -12.62 -2.44 13.74
C GLU A 100 -11.66 -3.63 13.88
N GLU A 101 -11.01 -4.06 12.79
CA GLU A 101 -10.12 -5.23 12.83
C GLU A 101 -8.75 -4.96 13.47
N SER A 102 -8.26 -3.71 13.50
CA SER A 102 -6.90 -3.41 13.97
C SER A 102 -6.82 -2.57 15.25
N GLY A 103 -7.89 -1.89 15.63
CA GLY A 103 -7.89 -0.94 16.75
C GLY A 103 -7.16 0.37 16.49
N TYR A 104 -6.58 0.60 15.30
CA TYR A 104 -5.91 1.86 14.97
C TYR A 104 -6.82 2.78 14.16
N ARG A 105 -7.10 3.97 14.69
CA ARG A 105 -7.78 5.01 13.92
C ARG A 105 -6.92 5.47 12.77
N ASN A 106 -7.54 5.55 11.61
CA ASN A 106 -6.84 5.81 10.36
C ASN A 106 -7.69 6.70 9.46
N ARG A 107 -7.06 7.47 8.59
CA ARG A 107 -7.74 8.23 7.53
C ARG A 107 -7.04 8.04 6.20
N LEU A 108 -7.80 8.04 5.11
CA LEU A 108 -7.25 7.90 3.77
C LEU A 108 -6.20 8.98 3.48
N LEU A 109 -5.07 8.53 2.92
CA LEU A 109 -3.92 9.39 2.64
C LEU A 109 -3.91 9.76 1.15
N PRO A 110 -4.02 11.06 0.79
CA PRO A 110 -3.88 11.49 -0.60
C PRO A 110 -2.47 11.22 -1.09
N LEU A 111 -2.35 10.49 -2.19
CA LEU A 111 -1.06 10.04 -2.74
C LEU A 111 -1.03 10.15 -4.27
N PRO A 112 0.16 10.27 -4.89
CA PRO A 112 0.33 10.32 -6.34
C PRO A 112 0.11 8.94 -6.98
N ILE A 113 -1.12 8.41 -6.84
CA ILE A 113 -1.51 7.10 -7.33
C ILE A 113 -1.89 7.22 -8.81
N PRO A 114 -1.24 6.47 -9.72
CA PRO A 114 -1.68 6.39 -11.10
C PRO A 114 -3.08 5.77 -11.16
N THR A 115 -4.08 6.57 -11.50
CA THR A 115 -5.48 6.16 -11.61
C THR A 115 -6.02 6.43 -13.01
N ARG A 116 -7.04 5.67 -13.40
CA ARG A 116 -7.80 5.88 -14.64
C ARG A 116 -9.11 6.64 -14.42
N GLN A 117 -9.39 7.04 -13.18
CA GLN A 117 -10.59 7.81 -12.88
C GLN A 117 -10.48 9.23 -13.45
N PRO A 118 -11.57 9.80 -13.99
CA PRO A 118 -11.57 11.17 -14.48
C PRO A 118 -11.45 12.15 -13.31
N THR A 119 -10.75 13.26 -13.54
CA THR A 119 -10.78 14.41 -12.62
C THR A 119 -12.13 15.14 -12.73
N ALA A 120 -12.58 15.75 -11.62
CA ALA A 120 -13.86 16.47 -11.60
C ALA A 120 -13.94 17.54 -12.71
N HIS A 121 -15.10 17.61 -13.40
CA HIS A 121 -15.29 18.45 -14.60
C HIS A 121 -15.31 19.97 -14.31
N HIS A 122 -15.42 20.38 -13.05
CA HIS A 122 -15.34 21.76 -12.61
C HIS A 122 -14.57 21.83 -11.28
N PRO A 123 -13.24 21.99 -11.29
CA PRO A 123 -12.54 22.34 -10.07
C PRO A 123 -13.07 23.69 -9.61
N SER A 124 -13.72 23.75 -8.44
CA SER A 124 -14.03 25.02 -7.80
C SER A 124 -12.73 25.79 -7.68
N SER A 125 -12.73 27.02 -8.20
CA SER A 125 -11.56 27.86 -8.47
C SER A 125 -10.70 28.11 -7.23
N SER A 126 -9.77 27.19 -6.97
CA SER A 126 -8.61 27.25 -6.05
C SER A 126 -7.97 25.87 -5.87
N SER A 127 -8.72 24.77 -6.10
CA SER A 127 -8.11 23.44 -6.22
C SER A 127 -7.41 23.35 -7.56
N ALA A 128 -6.12 23.69 -7.60
CA ALA A 128 -5.24 23.10 -8.60
C ALA A 128 -5.53 21.59 -8.64
N LEU A 129 -5.54 20.98 -9.82
CA LEU A 129 -5.66 19.54 -9.99
C LEU A 129 -4.52 18.90 -9.20
N THR A 130 -4.78 18.57 -7.93
CA THR A 130 -3.76 17.96 -7.08
C THR A 130 -3.44 16.60 -7.69
N PRO A 131 -2.15 16.25 -7.84
CA PRO A 131 -1.78 14.91 -8.30
C PRO A 131 -2.08 13.86 -7.22
N PHE A 132 -2.52 14.27 -6.02
CA PHE A 132 -2.75 13.40 -4.89
C PHE A 132 -4.22 13.01 -4.79
N VAL A 133 -4.49 11.70 -4.85
CA VAL A 133 -5.84 11.11 -4.80
C VAL A 133 -5.91 10.05 -3.71
N THR A 134 -7.12 9.70 -3.28
CA THR A 134 -7.40 8.64 -2.28
C THR A 134 -8.09 7.43 -2.93
N GLU A 135 -7.82 7.19 -4.21
CA GLU A 135 -8.35 6.04 -4.97
C GLU A 135 -7.75 4.71 -4.46
N PRO A 136 -8.44 3.57 -4.67
CA PRO A 136 -7.87 2.26 -4.39
C PRO A 136 -6.55 2.04 -5.14
N VAL A 137 -5.52 1.57 -4.44
CA VAL A 137 -4.24 1.17 -5.07
C VAL A 137 -4.33 -0.21 -5.72
N TRP A 138 -5.29 -1.03 -5.30
CA TRP A 138 -5.54 -2.37 -5.85
C TRP A 138 -7.02 -2.76 -5.77
N THR A 139 -7.47 -3.59 -6.71
CA THR A 139 -8.79 -4.24 -6.66
C THR A 139 -8.62 -5.74 -6.79
N GLN A 140 -9.27 -6.51 -5.93
CA GLN A 140 -9.28 -7.96 -5.95
C GLN A 140 -10.69 -8.47 -6.24
N LEU A 141 -10.77 -9.46 -7.13
CA LEU A 141 -11.96 -10.26 -7.35
C LEU A 141 -11.71 -11.65 -6.75
N ALA A 142 -12.37 -11.99 -5.64
CA ALA A 142 -12.27 -13.30 -5.00
C ALA A 142 -13.62 -14.06 -5.01
N PRO A 143 -13.66 -15.34 -5.41
CA PRO A 143 -14.87 -16.13 -5.29
C PRO A 143 -15.16 -16.44 -3.81
N ILE A 144 -16.39 -16.21 -3.36
CA ILE A 144 -16.85 -16.61 -2.01
C ILE A 144 -17.48 -18.00 -2.07
N SER A 145 -18.26 -18.25 -3.13
CA SER A 145 -18.97 -19.50 -3.36
C SER A 145 -19.01 -19.82 -4.86
N ARG A 146 -19.72 -20.88 -5.24
CA ARG A 146 -19.92 -21.22 -6.66
C ARG A 146 -20.65 -20.15 -7.47
N SER A 147 -21.41 -19.27 -6.80
CA SER A 147 -22.23 -18.24 -7.46
C SER A 147 -22.02 -16.84 -6.90
N SER A 148 -21.14 -16.65 -5.91
CA SER A 148 -20.96 -15.37 -5.22
C SER A 148 -19.55 -14.81 -5.36
N GLN A 149 -19.47 -13.51 -5.59
CA GLN A 149 -18.24 -12.77 -5.85
C GLN A 149 -17.98 -11.74 -4.75
N TYR A 150 -16.73 -11.66 -4.31
CA TYR A 150 -16.24 -10.57 -3.49
C TYR A 150 -15.44 -9.59 -4.36
N ILE A 151 -15.81 -8.32 -4.33
CA ILE A 151 -15.01 -7.22 -4.89
C ILE A 151 -14.41 -6.47 -3.71
N LEU A 152 -13.09 -6.52 -3.60
CA LEU A 152 -12.35 -5.90 -2.50
C LEU A 152 -11.46 -4.76 -3.05
N PHE A 153 -11.64 -3.56 -2.51
CA PHE A 153 -10.82 -2.39 -2.84
C PHE A 153 -9.78 -2.15 -1.74
N TRP A 154 -8.52 -2.00 -2.12
CA TRP A 154 -7.42 -1.78 -1.19
C TRP A 154 -6.97 -0.32 -1.22
N TYR A 155 -6.99 0.33 -0.06
CA TYR A 155 -6.66 1.73 0.13
C TYR A 155 -5.39 1.92 0.95
N ILE A 156 -4.85 3.14 0.91
CA ILE A 156 -3.72 3.56 1.74
C ILE A 156 -4.21 4.65 2.69
N ALA A 157 -3.90 4.49 3.97
CA ALA A 157 -4.26 5.41 5.03
C ALA A 157 -3.05 5.75 5.88
N GLU A 158 -3.17 6.81 6.68
CA GLU A 158 -2.27 7.08 7.79
C GLU A 158 -2.97 6.88 9.12
N THR A 159 -2.21 6.62 10.20
CA THR A 159 -2.70 6.82 11.56
C THR A 159 -3.05 8.29 11.76
N VAL A 160 -4.10 8.57 12.54
CA VAL A 160 -4.52 9.94 12.83
C VAL A 160 -3.57 10.64 13.83
N PRO A 161 -3.41 11.98 13.74
CA PRO A 161 -2.58 12.72 14.70
C PRO A 161 -3.21 12.76 16.10
N PRO A 162 -2.44 13.10 17.15
CA PRO A 162 -2.87 13.01 18.56
C PRO A 162 -4.11 13.85 18.91
N ASP A 163 -4.25 15.02 18.29
CA ASP A 163 -5.38 15.94 18.50
C ASP A 163 -6.68 15.41 17.89
N VAL A 164 -6.58 14.82 16.70
CA VAL A 164 -7.70 14.11 16.05
C VAL A 164 -8.07 12.87 16.86
N GLU A 165 -7.09 12.09 17.30
CA GLU A 165 -7.29 10.90 18.15
C GLU A 165 -8.05 11.23 19.45
N ALA A 166 -7.64 12.30 20.14
CA ALA A 166 -8.33 12.78 21.34
C ALA A 166 -9.75 13.28 21.05
N SER A 167 -9.93 13.99 19.93
CA SER A 167 -11.23 14.54 19.53
C SER A 167 -12.23 13.44 19.18
N LEU A 168 -11.80 12.42 18.44
CA LEU A 168 -12.65 11.28 18.08
C LEU A 168 -13.02 10.46 19.32
N SER A 169 -12.06 10.17 20.20
CA SER A 169 -12.33 9.45 21.46
C SER A 169 -13.38 10.16 22.33
N LYS A 170 -13.30 11.49 22.39
CA LYS A 170 -14.30 12.31 23.09
C LYS A 170 -15.68 12.21 22.41
N ALA A 171 -15.72 12.38 21.09
CA ALA A 171 -16.97 12.34 20.32
C ALA A 171 -17.66 10.97 20.40
N GLU A 172 -16.90 9.87 20.34
CA GLU A 172 -17.40 8.51 20.52
C GLU A 172 -18.01 8.33 21.91
N THR A 173 -17.32 8.79 22.96
CA THR A 173 -17.84 8.74 24.34
C THR A 173 -19.17 9.50 24.46
N GLU A 174 -19.27 10.68 23.87
CA GLU A 174 -20.48 11.50 23.88
C GLU A 174 -21.63 10.88 23.06
N GLN A 175 -21.30 10.08 22.04
CA GLN A 175 -22.26 9.41 21.15
C GLN A 175 -22.49 7.92 21.48
N GLY A 176 -22.14 7.50 22.71
CA GLY A 176 -22.44 6.14 23.19
C GLY A 176 -21.57 5.04 22.61
N GLY A 177 -20.34 5.36 22.20
CA GLY A 177 -19.34 4.43 21.68
C GLY A 177 -19.43 4.16 20.18
N ALA A 178 -20.30 4.86 19.45
CA ALA A 178 -20.41 4.71 18.00
C ALA A 178 -19.18 5.28 17.29
N TYR A 179 -18.56 4.48 16.40
CA TYR A 179 -17.40 4.87 15.61
C TYR A 179 -17.57 6.22 14.93
N GLN A 180 -16.55 7.07 15.01
CA GLN A 180 -16.55 8.39 14.38
C GLN A 180 -15.53 8.43 13.23
N TYR A 181 -16.02 8.79 12.05
CA TYR A 181 -15.14 9.00 10.90
C TYR A 181 -14.16 10.15 11.17
N PRO A 182 -12.87 9.95 10.86
CA PRO A 182 -11.89 11.01 11.00
C PRO A 182 -12.16 12.16 10.00
N PRO A 183 -11.70 13.38 10.31
CA PRO A 183 -11.63 14.42 9.29
C PRO A 183 -10.68 13.98 8.17
N LYS A 184 -11.06 14.29 6.93
CA LYS A 184 -10.21 14.05 5.75
C LYS A 184 -8.84 14.70 5.91
N PHE A 185 -7.83 14.10 5.28
CA PHE A 185 -6.50 14.69 5.22
C PHE A 185 -6.59 16.11 4.60
N ASP A 186 -5.91 17.08 5.23
CA ASP A 186 -5.85 18.45 4.74
C ASP A 186 -5.05 18.50 3.42
N THR A 187 -5.71 18.83 2.33
CA THR A 187 -5.12 18.80 0.98
C THR A 187 -3.99 19.81 0.80
N ASP A 188 -3.93 20.84 1.64
CA ASP A 188 -2.88 21.86 1.57
C ASP A 188 -1.65 21.52 2.44
N MET A 189 -1.79 20.53 3.34
CA MET A 189 -0.73 20.09 4.25
C MET A 189 0.29 19.19 3.54
N LYS A 190 1.58 19.54 3.65
CA LYS A 190 2.69 18.67 3.18
C LYS A 190 2.92 17.52 4.15
N LEU A 191 3.40 16.37 3.65
CA LEU A 191 3.74 15.21 4.50
C LEU A 191 4.81 15.53 5.53
N LYS A 192 5.76 16.43 5.21
CA LYS A 192 6.78 16.87 6.17
C LYS A 192 6.16 17.56 7.38
N GLU A 193 5.18 18.45 7.15
CA GLU A 193 4.47 19.16 8.21
C GLU A 193 3.65 18.18 9.04
N ARG A 194 2.96 17.24 8.37
CA ARG A 194 2.21 16.17 9.03
C ARG A 194 3.08 15.30 9.94
N ILE A 195 4.29 14.91 9.49
CA ILE A 195 5.25 14.12 10.29
C ILE A 195 5.76 14.92 11.49
N GLU A 196 5.97 16.23 11.34
CA GLU A 196 6.49 17.07 12.40
C GLU A 196 5.52 17.18 13.60
N ILE A 197 4.22 17.01 13.39
CA ILE A 197 3.21 16.93 14.47
C ILE A 197 3.55 15.78 15.45
N GLU A 198 4.20 14.71 14.98
CA GLU A 198 4.52 13.51 15.73
C GLU A 198 6.01 13.40 16.10
N SER A 199 6.83 14.43 15.82
CA SER A 199 8.28 14.41 16.04
C SER A 199 8.71 14.24 17.50
N GLY A 200 7.77 14.42 18.44
CA GLY A 200 7.92 14.14 19.87
C GLY A 200 7.89 12.66 20.27
N GLY A 201 7.86 11.72 19.31
CA GLY A 201 7.80 10.29 19.58
C GLY A 201 6.41 9.79 19.94
N TYR A 202 5.38 10.39 19.32
CA TYR A 202 4.00 9.93 19.48
C TYR A 202 3.86 8.47 19.03
N GLU A 203 3.16 7.68 19.84
CA GLU A 203 2.77 6.32 19.50
C GLU A 203 1.25 6.31 19.25
N PRO A 204 0.80 5.93 18.04
CA PRO A 204 -0.62 5.80 17.74
C PRO A 204 -1.31 4.86 18.72
N VAL A 205 -2.48 5.26 19.20
CA VAL A 205 -3.27 4.46 20.14
C VAL A 205 -3.85 3.24 19.43
N ARG A 206 -3.63 2.06 20.03
CA ARG A 206 -4.36 0.84 19.70
C ARG A 206 -5.53 0.69 20.66
N HIS A 207 -6.74 0.78 20.16
CA HIS A 207 -7.96 0.52 20.91
C HIS A 207 -8.21 -0.98 21.02
N GLU A 208 -8.65 -1.42 22.19
CA GLU A 208 -9.02 -2.82 22.42
C GLU A 208 -10.53 -3.02 22.25
N ASN A 209 -10.93 -4.24 21.91
CA ASN A 209 -12.34 -4.62 21.76
C ASN A 209 -13.08 -3.82 20.68
N THR A 210 -12.37 -3.45 19.61
CA THR A 210 -12.96 -2.81 18.42
C THR A 210 -13.57 -3.80 17.44
N GLY A 211 -13.26 -5.09 17.60
CA GLY A 211 -13.77 -6.15 16.74
C GLY A 211 -15.29 -6.33 16.89
N VAL A 212 -15.97 -6.55 15.77
CA VAL A 212 -17.43 -6.62 15.69
C VAL A 212 -17.97 -8.03 15.88
N ASP A 213 -17.14 -9.08 15.75
CA ASP A 213 -17.57 -10.46 15.90
C ASP A 213 -16.58 -11.38 16.65
N GLU A 214 -17.00 -12.63 16.88
CA GLU A 214 -16.22 -13.64 17.62
C GLU A 214 -14.95 -14.07 16.88
N GLU A 215 -14.90 -13.93 15.55
CA GLU A 215 -13.71 -14.25 14.74
C GLU A 215 -12.66 -13.15 14.93
N GLU A 216 -13.08 -11.89 14.91
CA GLU A 216 -12.21 -10.74 15.13
C GLU A 216 -11.60 -10.69 16.54
N ALA A 217 -12.24 -11.33 17.53
CA ALA A 217 -11.65 -11.52 18.85
C ALA A 217 -10.35 -12.35 18.83
N LEU A 218 -10.08 -13.09 17.75
CA LEU A 218 -8.86 -13.87 17.55
C LEU A 218 -7.75 -13.07 16.86
N TYR A 219 -7.98 -11.80 16.54
CA TYR A 219 -7.02 -10.96 15.83
C TYR A 219 -6.17 -10.15 16.81
N GLU A 220 -4.88 -10.18 16.57
CA GLU A 220 -3.92 -9.29 17.22
C GLU A 220 -3.38 -8.31 16.18
N SER A 221 -3.19 -7.05 16.56
CA SER A 221 -2.71 -6.02 15.64
C SER A 221 -1.39 -5.42 16.11
N TYR A 222 -0.53 -5.13 15.14
CA TYR A 222 0.85 -4.75 15.35
C TYR A 222 1.23 -3.60 14.44
N LEU A 223 1.85 -2.56 15.00
CA LEU A 223 2.46 -1.48 14.23
C LEU A 223 3.94 -1.79 13.98
N LEU A 224 4.26 -2.30 12.80
CA LEU A 224 5.57 -2.88 12.47
C LEU A 224 6.35 -2.01 11.48
N PRO A 225 7.70 -2.00 11.52
CA PRO A 225 8.51 -1.40 10.45
C PRO A 225 8.09 -1.95 9.08
N VAL A 226 7.99 -1.09 8.07
CA VAL A 226 7.47 -1.47 6.74
C VAL A 226 8.21 -2.68 6.15
N GLU A 227 9.53 -2.73 6.29
CA GLU A 227 10.33 -3.87 5.82
C GLU A 227 10.00 -5.18 6.53
N GLU A 228 9.76 -5.14 7.84
CA GLU A 228 9.37 -6.31 8.63
C GLU A 228 7.95 -6.74 8.27
N ALA A 229 7.03 -5.79 8.11
CA ALA A 229 5.66 -6.07 7.69
C ALA A 229 5.62 -6.79 6.33
N MET A 230 6.40 -6.32 5.34
CA MET A 230 6.50 -6.99 4.05
C MET A 230 7.07 -8.41 4.15
N LYS A 231 8.00 -8.67 5.08
CA LYS A 231 8.51 -10.04 5.32
C LYS A 231 7.43 -10.94 5.92
N ARG A 232 6.66 -10.43 6.89
CA ARG A 232 5.58 -11.18 7.57
C ARG A 232 4.44 -11.55 6.63
N LEU A 233 4.09 -10.64 5.72
CA LEU A 233 3.07 -10.87 4.70
C LEU A 233 3.50 -11.89 3.62
N GLY A 234 4.78 -12.27 3.57
CA GLY A 234 5.30 -13.24 2.61
C GLY A 234 5.18 -12.74 1.17
N ASP A 235 4.84 -13.61 0.24
CA ASP A 235 4.52 -13.24 -1.13
C ASP A 235 3.00 -13.23 -1.32
N GLY A 236 2.44 -12.13 -1.82
CA GLY A 236 1.01 -12.03 -2.04
C GLY A 236 0.50 -10.60 -2.09
N LEU A 237 -0.80 -10.49 -2.34
CA LEU A 237 -1.48 -9.22 -2.58
C LEU A 237 -1.26 -8.19 -1.46
N SER A 238 -1.38 -8.60 -0.19
CA SER A 238 -1.24 -7.68 0.93
C SER A 238 0.16 -7.04 0.97
N ARG A 239 1.22 -7.78 0.63
CA ARG A 239 2.57 -7.21 0.50
C ARG A 239 2.64 -6.21 -0.65
N ASP A 240 2.01 -6.53 -1.78
CA ASP A 240 1.97 -5.64 -2.95
C ASP A 240 1.27 -4.32 -2.64
N VAL A 241 0.20 -4.37 -1.85
CA VAL A 241 -0.51 -3.18 -1.34
C VAL A 241 0.39 -2.35 -0.43
N VAL A 242 1.08 -2.96 0.54
CA VAL A 242 2.02 -2.25 1.44
C VAL A 242 3.16 -1.63 0.63
N SER A 243 3.78 -2.39 -0.27
CA SER A 243 4.86 -1.90 -1.14
C SER A 243 4.41 -0.70 -1.96
N LYS A 244 3.29 -0.83 -2.67
CA LYS A 244 2.75 0.25 -3.52
C LYS A 244 2.37 1.50 -2.72
N GLY A 245 1.79 1.33 -1.53
CA GLY A 245 1.51 2.44 -0.61
C GLY A 245 2.77 3.15 -0.14
N TRP A 246 3.77 2.39 0.26
CA TRP A 246 5.04 2.94 0.73
C TRP A 246 5.83 3.68 -0.36
N GLU A 247 5.88 3.12 -1.57
CA GLU A 247 6.47 3.81 -2.72
C GLU A 247 5.74 5.11 -3.05
N ALA A 248 4.41 5.11 -2.99
CA ALA A 248 3.61 6.32 -3.24
C ALA A 248 3.83 7.39 -2.16
N ILE A 249 3.99 7.00 -0.88
CA ILE A 249 4.35 7.92 0.21
C ILE A 249 5.73 8.54 -0.03
N LYS A 250 6.74 7.73 -0.38
CA LYS A 250 8.08 8.23 -0.70
C LYS A 250 8.05 9.18 -1.91
N LEU A 251 7.28 8.83 -2.94
CA LEU A 251 7.13 9.68 -4.13
C LEU A 251 6.46 11.01 -3.80
N ARG A 252 5.40 11.02 -2.99
CA ARG A 252 4.75 12.26 -2.54
C ARG A 252 5.74 13.18 -1.83
N ARG A 253 6.55 12.65 -0.90
CA ARG A 253 7.58 13.42 -0.19
C ARG A 253 8.59 14.06 -1.16
N GLN A 254 9.06 13.28 -2.13
CA GLN A 254 9.99 13.78 -3.15
C GLN A 254 9.38 14.90 -4.00
N MET A 255 8.11 14.77 -4.39
CA MET A 255 7.40 15.80 -5.17
C MET A 255 7.22 17.10 -4.35
N GLU A 256 6.88 16.98 -3.07
CA GLU A 256 6.69 18.12 -2.16
C GLU A 256 7.99 18.84 -1.79
N GLU A 257 9.14 18.15 -1.83
CA GLU A 257 10.48 18.73 -1.62
C GLU A 257 10.99 19.49 -2.85
N GLN A 258 10.50 19.16 -4.04
CA GLN A 258 10.87 19.81 -5.30
C GLN A 258 10.03 21.06 -5.62
N THR A 259 9.00 21.35 -4.82
CA THR A 259 8.05 22.46 -4.98
C THR A 259 8.18 23.49 -3.86
#